data_AF-A0A3G8C4W8-F1
#
_entry.id   AF-A0A3G8C4W8-F1
#
_cell.length_a   1.000
_cell.length_b   1.000
_cell.length_c   1.000
_cell.angle_alpha   90.00
_cell.angle_beta   90.00
_cell.angle_gamma   90.00
#
_symmetry.space_group_name_H-M   'P 1'
#
loop_
_entity.id
_entity.type
_entity.pdbx_description
1 polymer ?
#
loop_
_entity_poly.entity_id
_entity_poly.type
_entity_poly.pdbx_seq_one_letter_code
_entity_poly.pdbx_strand_id
1 'polypeptide(L)'
;MSAFAVDPSTDCLSFLANYPVQEQQPRNIAFSPNGHWLLVTGEKSATVGTYAVSNNGALKRVGEAPSGKGALWIEVLQTSVD
;
A
#
# COMPACT_ATOMS: atom_id res chain seq x y z
N MET A 1 -4.03 3.86 7.54
CA MET A 1 -4.58 2.72 6.78
C MET A 1 -5.05 1.66 7.75
N SER A 2 -6.23 1.07 7.55
CA SER A 2 -6.74 -0.03 8.41
C SER A 2 -6.43 -1.37 7.76
N ALA A 3 -5.97 -2.33 8.57
CA ALA A 3 -5.75 -3.70 8.13
C ALA A 3 -6.74 -4.64 8.80
N PHE A 4 -7.22 -5.60 8.02
CA PHE A 4 -8.14 -6.64 8.44
C PHE A 4 -7.59 -7.99 7.99
N ALA A 5 -7.73 -9.03 8.82
CA ALA A 5 -7.53 -10.40 8.38
C ALA A 5 -8.86 -10.95 7.85
N VAL A 6 -8.77 -11.73 6.77
CA VAL A 6 -9.88 -12.50 6.20
C VAL A 6 -9.71 -13.94 6.67
N ASP A 7 -10.73 -14.51 7.28
CA ASP A 7 -10.78 -15.95 7.56
C ASP A 7 -11.32 -16.67 6.30
N PRO A 8 -10.50 -17.50 5.61
CA PRO A 8 -10.91 -18.16 4.37
C PRO A 8 -11.94 -19.28 4.57
N SER A 9 -12.18 -19.72 5.81
CA SER A 9 -13.18 -20.74 6.11
C SER A 9 -14.58 -20.15 6.34
N THR A 10 -14.65 -18.87 6.69
CA THR A 10 -15.89 -18.19 7.07
C THR A 10 -16.17 -16.91 6.28
N ASP A 11 -15.24 -16.45 5.44
CA ASP A 11 -15.23 -15.15 4.75
C ASP A 11 -15.41 -13.93 5.69
N CYS A 12 -15.15 -14.12 6.98
CA CYS A 12 -15.30 -13.07 7.98
C CYS A 12 -14.05 -12.18 8.07
N LEU A 13 -14.27 -10.88 8.32
CA LEU A 13 -13.21 -9.91 8.56
C LEU A 13 -12.97 -9.69 10.06
N SER A 14 -11.70 -9.64 10.46
CA SER A 14 -11.29 -9.21 11.79
C SER A 14 -10.35 -8.01 11.71
N PHE A 15 -10.63 -6.96 12.50
CA PHE A 15 -9.74 -5.81 12.58
C PHE A 15 -8.41 -6.20 13.22
N LEU A 16 -7.30 -5.84 12.59
CA LEU A 16 -5.96 -6.10 13.10
C LEU A 16 -5.37 -4.85 13.75
N ALA A 17 -5.18 -3.81 12.95
CA ALA A 17 -4.48 -2.61 13.36
C ALA A 17 -4.72 -1.44 12.40
N ASN A 18 -4.30 -0.25 12.85
CA ASN A 18 -4.05 0.86 11.95
C ASN A 18 -2.55 1.03 11.72
N TYR A 19 -2.16 1.12 10.45
CA TYR A 19 -0.83 1.55 10.04
C TYR A 19 -0.82 3.08 9.87
N PRO A 20 0.14 3.78 10.49
CA PRO A 20 0.37 5.19 10.20
C PRO A 20 0.84 5.32 8.75
N VAL A 21 0.14 6.17 8.00
CA VAL A 21 0.54 6.56 6.64
C VAL A 21 1.04 7.99 6.68
N GLN A 22 2.10 8.27 5.92
CA GLN A 22 2.68 9.62 5.87
C GLN A 22 2.00 10.47 4.79
N GLU A 23 1.34 9.82 3.84
CA GLU A 23 0.68 10.44 2.72
C GLU A 23 -0.56 11.21 3.19
N GLN A 24 -0.55 12.52 2.97
CA GLN A 24 -1.65 13.41 3.30
C GLN A 24 -2.82 13.20 2.35
N GLN A 25 -4.02 13.05 2.93
CA GLN A 25 -5.25 12.76 2.20
C GLN A 25 -5.08 11.54 1.29
N PRO A 26 -4.82 10.35 1.87
CA PRO A 26 -4.54 9.13 1.11
C PRO A 26 -5.70 8.81 0.18
N ARG A 27 -5.41 8.50 -1.09
CA ARG A 27 -6.41 8.27 -2.14
C ARG A 27 -6.36 6.89 -2.74
N ASN A 28 -5.16 6.35 -2.93
CA ASN A 28 -5.00 5.06 -3.58
C ASN A 28 -3.90 4.26 -2.90
N ILE A 29 -4.10 2.94 -2.92
CA ILE A 29 -3.13 1.96 -2.48
C ILE A 29 -3.10 0.83 -3.52
N ALA A 30 -1.92 0.30 -3.80
CA ALA A 30 -1.78 -0.82 -4.74
C ALA A 30 -0.65 -1.74 -4.31
N PHE A 31 -0.90 -3.05 -4.31
CA PHE A 31 0.14 -4.05 -4.13
C PHE A 31 0.93 -4.22 -5.42
N SER A 32 2.22 -4.49 -5.30
CA SER A 32 3.00 -5.01 -6.43
C SER A 32 2.50 -6.41 -6.82
N PRO A 33 2.65 -6.82 -8.09
CA PRO A 33 2.18 -8.14 -8.54
C PRO A 33 2.77 -9.34 -7.76
N ASN A 34 3.99 -9.20 -7.26
CA ASN A 34 4.63 -10.22 -6.40
C ASN A 34 4.21 -10.15 -4.92
N GLY A 35 3.36 -9.19 -4.53
CA GLY A 35 2.84 -9.02 -3.18
C GLY A 35 3.85 -8.50 -2.14
N HIS A 36 5.11 -8.28 -2.51
CA HIS A 36 6.16 -7.88 -1.57
C HIS A 36 6.12 -6.39 -1.19
N TRP A 37 5.47 -5.58 -2.03
CA TRP A 37 5.40 -4.13 -1.85
C TRP A 37 3.95 -3.65 -1.89
N LEU A 38 3.68 -2.62 -1.09
CA LEU A 38 2.47 -1.82 -1.15
C LEU A 38 2.85 -0.36 -1.36
N LEU A 39 2.27 0.25 -2.39
CA LEU A 39 2.43 1.68 -2.67
C LEU A 39 1.21 2.43 -2.15
N VAL A 40 1.45 3.62 -1.58
CA VAL A 40 0.41 4.51 -1.06
C VAL A 40 0.62 5.91 -1.63
N THR A 41 -0.44 6.52 -2.17
CA THR A 41 -0.45 7.93 -2.59
C THR A 41 -1.51 8.71 -1.83
N GLY A 42 -1.31 10.03 -1.76
CA GLY A 42 -2.29 10.96 -1.24
C GLY A 42 -2.44 12.18 -2.13
N GLU A 43 -3.66 12.70 -2.23
CA GLU A 43 -4.00 13.84 -3.11
C GLU A 43 -3.16 15.08 -2.79
N LYS A 44 -2.85 15.27 -1.50
CA LYS A 44 -2.06 16.38 -0.99
C LYS A 44 -0.58 16.04 -0.78
N SER A 45 -0.16 14.85 -1.21
CA SER A 45 1.24 14.40 -1.15
C SER A 45 1.93 14.66 -2.48
N ALA A 46 3.21 15.02 -2.43
CA ALA A 46 4.06 15.12 -3.62
C ALA A 46 4.81 13.81 -3.92
N THR A 47 4.64 12.81 -3.06
CA THR A 47 5.35 11.53 -3.07
C THR A 47 4.40 10.35 -2.97
N VAL A 48 4.86 9.21 -3.48
CA VAL A 48 4.32 7.87 -3.22
C VAL A 48 5.18 7.20 -2.16
N GLY A 49 4.56 6.69 -1.10
CA GLY A 49 5.22 5.89 -0.08
C GLY A 49 5.28 4.42 -0.49
N THR A 50 6.39 3.74 -0.19
CA THR A 50 6.56 2.30 -0.40
C THR A 50 6.66 1.59 0.94
N TYR A 51 5.89 0.52 1.08
CA TYR A 51 5.82 -0.32 2.27
C TYR A 51 6.21 -1.75 1.91
N ALA A 52 7.15 -2.34 2.65
CA ALA A 52 7.42 -3.77 2.61
C ALA A 52 6.27 -4.53 3.28
N VAL A 53 5.86 -5.63 2.66
CA VAL A 53 4.84 -6.55 3.17
C VAL A 53 5.53 -7.79 3.72
N SER A 54 5.35 -8.10 4.99
CA SER A 54 5.85 -9.35 5.58
C SER A 54 4.92 -10.52 5.31
N ASN A 55 5.38 -11.75 5.58
CA ASN A 55 4.62 -12.98 5.35
C ASN A 55 3.26 -13.03 6.06
N ASN A 56 3.10 -12.32 7.18
CA ASN A 56 1.84 -12.21 7.91
C ASN A 56 1.01 -10.97 7.52
N GLY A 57 1.36 -10.29 6.42
CA GLY A 57 0.69 -9.09 5.93
C GLY A 57 1.04 -7.80 6.68
N ALA A 58 1.98 -7.83 7.62
CA ALA A 58 2.38 -6.62 8.33
C ALA A 58 3.16 -5.67 7.42
N LEU A 59 2.95 -4.37 7.61
CA LEU A 59 3.48 -3.34 6.72
C LEU A 59 4.56 -2.51 7.42
N LYS A 60 5.68 -2.32 6.74
CA LYS A 60 6.76 -1.43 7.17
C LYS A 60 7.10 -0.46 6.06
N ARG A 61 6.99 0.85 6.30
CA ARG A 61 7.45 1.86 5.33
C ARG A 61 8.96 1.72 5.14
N VAL A 62 9.41 1.67 3.88
CA VAL A 62 10.82 1.47 3.53
C VAL A 62 11.39 2.57 2.64
N GLY A 63 10.54 3.40 2.03
CA GLY A 63 10.99 4.47 1.17
C GLY A 63 9.85 5.26 0.56
N GLU A 64 10.23 6.17 -0.33
CA GLU A 64 9.31 7.02 -1.09
C GLU A 64 9.95 7.47 -2.40
N ALA A 65 9.12 7.90 -3.34
CA ALA A 65 9.54 8.48 -4.61
C ALA A 65 8.61 9.65 -5.01
N PRO A 66 9.05 10.57 -5.88
CA PRO A 66 8.18 11.60 -6.44
C PRO A 66 6.98 10.98 -7.18
N SER A 67 5.77 11.48 -6.92
CA SER A 67 4.53 11.05 -7.60
C SER A 67 3.84 12.17 -8.37
N GLY A 68 4.32 13.41 -8.25
CA GLY A 68 3.61 14.61 -8.70
C GLY A 68 2.54 15.07 -7.72
N LYS A 69 1.80 16.12 -8.08
CA LYS A 69 0.74 16.73 -7.24
C LYS A 69 -0.62 16.16 -7.64
N GLY A 70 -1.53 16.02 -6.66
CA GLY A 70 -2.90 15.58 -6.93
C GLY A 70 -3.00 14.10 -7.32
N ALA A 71 -2.14 13.24 -6.75
CA ALA A 71 -2.15 11.82 -7.05
C ALA A 71 -3.48 11.16 -6.62
N LEU A 72 -4.13 10.46 -7.55
CA LEU A 72 -5.45 9.83 -7.34
C LEU A 72 -5.46 8.32 -7.59
N TRP A 73 -4.58 7.82 -8.47
CA TRP A 73 -4.57 6.44 -8.93
C TRP A 73 -3.14 5.89 -8.95
N ILE A 74 -2.98 4.60 -8.66
CA ILE A 74 -1.71 3.87 -8.79
C ILE A 74 -1.95 2.67 -9.69
N GLU A 75 -1.03 2.45 -10.63
CA GLU A 75 -0.87 1.19 -11.34
C GLU A 75 0.55 0.69 -11.08
N VAL A 76 0.69 -0.58 -10.67
CA VAL A 76 1.99 -1.20 -10.43
C VAL A 76 2.22 -2.25 -11.49
N LEU A 77 3.13 -1.96 -12.41
CA LEU A 77 3.50 -2.86 -13.49
C LEU A 77 4.73 -3.68 -13.07
N GLN A 78 4.66 -4.99 -13.28
CA GLN A 78 5.86 -5.81 -13.34
C GLN A 78 6.39 -5.72 -14.78
N THR A 79 7.47 -4.97 -14.97
CA THR A 79 8.21 -5.04 -16.22
C THR A 79 9.01 -6.33 -16.21
N SER A 80 8.89 -7.15 -17.25
CA SER A 80 9.83 -8.23 -17.49
C SER A 80 11.24 -7.64 -17.48
N VAL A 81 12.07 -8.12 -16.58
CA VAL A 81 13.51 -8.01 -16.72
C VAL A 81 13.88 -9.15 -17.66
N ASP A 82 14.57 -8.86 -18.75
CA ASP A 82 15.23 -9.90 -19.54
C ASP A 82 16.15 -10.76 -18.65
#